data_AF-A0A936HLB2-F1
#
_entry.id   AF-A0A936HLB2-F1
#
_cell.length_a   1.000
_cell.length_b   1.000
_cell.length_c   1.000
_cell.angle_alpha   90.00
_cell.angle_beta   90.00
_cell.angle_gamma   90.00
#
_symmetry.space_group_name_H-M   'P 1'
#
loop_
_entity.id
_entity.type
_entity.pdbx_description
1 polymer ?
#
loop_
_entity_poly.entity_id
_entity_poly.type
_entity_poly.pdbx_seq_one_letter_code
_entity_poly.pdbx_strand_id
1 'polypeptide(L)'
;MIAQRISHILPLALLAFSTAIAQPDALPDTPPDARLINALALPNGAYIISAPPSYSTSSSTGEDVVAWSPEALLDGTTTRGWCSASDAPLPLEFVVELSEPYRIEQLRFNTECQQEYEGISAREVTVEFSQESPASGYRTVGTFLLRPQSDTAIRLPAPAGARWVRITIESNHGNPSFTELMEVEALGRPTSAAVPAIDITGRWETNWGWVDLQQEGSNVTGHYEYRNGVIPQGGMERRVVSFRWVEAEANAEGRAVLVVNAEGTRLNGIWCHGDDITRYGFWVFRRSPNSVGTGGNITEERAVEGLKQELESKGRAIIYGINFANNSADILPESEGTLRTIGRLLKGNPSLHLLIEGHTDNVGTEADNQRLSQRRAESVRAYLMARHNIPPERLTAEGRGEAEPIGDNAFELGRAANRRVELKELRNE
;
A
#
# COMPACT_ATOMS: atom_id res chain seq x y z
N MET A 1 -65.05 -27.12 -32.43
CA MET A 1 -64.10 -26.35 -31.60
C MET A 1 -62.70 -26.56 -32.17
N ILE A 2 -62.28 -25.59 -32.99
CA ILE A 2 -60.89 -25.14 -33.32
C ILE A 2 -59.85 -26.28 -33.48
N ALA A 3 -59.69 -27.00 -34.61
CA ALA A 3 -59.25 -26.63 -35.97
C ALA A 3 -57.90 -25.87 -35.96
N GLN A 4 -56.73 -26.40 -36.37
CA GLN A 4 -56.33 -26.88 -37.70
C GLN A 4 -54.89 -27.48 -37.62
N ARG A 5 -54.63 -28.69 -38.17
CA ARG A 5 -54.06 -29.05 -39.51
C ARG A 5 -52.50 -29.07 -39.58
N ILE A 6 -51.90 -30.25 -39.85
CA ILE A 6 -51.35 -30.78 -41.15
C ILE A 6 -49.82 -30.59 -41.19
N SER A 7 -49.00 -31.64 -41.03
CA SER A 7 -48.54 -32.67 -41.99
C SER A 7 -47.41 -32.24 -42.96
N HIS A 8 -46.30 -32.99 -42.84
CA HIS A 8 -45.36 -33.47 -43.88
C HIS A 8 -44.15 -32.62 -44.33
N ILE A 9 -42.99 -33.02 -43.80
CA ILE A 9 -41.70 -33.44 -44.42
C ILE A 9 -41.32 -32.90 -45.82
N LEU A 10 -40.22 -32.11 -45.87
CA LEU A 10 -39.05 -32.09 -46.77
C LEU A 10 -38.27 -30.75 -46.55
N PRO A 11 -37.00 -30.53 -46.96
CA PRO A 11 -35.87 -31.44 -47.24
C PRO A 11 -34.58 -31.09 -46.45
N LEU A 12 -33.58 -31.97 -46.61
CA LEU A 12 -32.16 -31.82 -46.29
C LEU A 12 -31.60 -30.43 -46.67
N ALA A 13 -30.96 -29.73 -45.72
CA ALA A 13 -30.09 -28.58 -45.99
C ALA A 13 -28.66 -28.93 -45.60
N LEU A 14 -27.81 -29.04 -46.62
CA LEU A 14 -26.36 -29.08 -46.54
C LEU A 14 -25.89 -27.67 -46.15
N LEU A 15 -25.29 -27.50 -44.97
CA LEU A 15 -24.57 -26.28 -44.61
C LEU A 15 -23.14 -26.63 -44.24
N ALA A 16 -22.22 -26.05 -45.00
CA ALA A 16 -20.79 -26.28 -44.94
C ALA A 16 -20.23 -25.97 -43.54
N PHE A 17 -19.49 -26.92 -42.98
CA PHE A 17 -18.58 -26.63 -41.87
C PHE A 17 -17.43 -25.79 -42.41
N SER A 18 -17.50 -24.47 -42.19
CA SER A 18 -16.32 -23.61 -42.28
C SER A 18 -15.44 -23.92 -41.06
N THR A 19 -14.32 -24.59 -41.28
CA THR A 19 -13.25 -24.70 -40.28
C THR A 19 -12.57 -23.34 -40.14
N ALA A 20 -13.11 -22.49 -39.28
CA ALA A 20 -12.33 -21.40 -38.71
C ALA A 20 -11.41 -22.00 -37.64
N ILE A 21 -10.14 -22.16 -37.97
CA ILE A 21 -9.09 -22.42 -36.99
C ILE A 21 -8.94 -21.11 -36.21
N ALA A 22 -9.57 -21.03 -35.03
CA ALA A 22 -9.19 -20.04 -34.04
C ALA A 22 -7.78 -20.39 -33.58
N GLN A 23 -6.81 -19.52 -33.89
CA GLN A 23 -5.53 -19.55 -33.19
C GLN A 23 -5.82 -19.37 -31.70
N PRO A 24 -5.14 -20.09 -30.79
CA PRO A 24 -5.25 -19.77 -29.38
C PRO A 24 -4.76 -18.33 -29.20
N ASP A 25 -5.65 -17.44 -28.77
CA ASP A 25 -5.25 -16.12 -28.29
C ASP A 25 -4.14 -16.35 -27.28
N ALA A 26 -3.02 -15.65 -27.48
CA ALA A 26 -1.94 -15.66 -26.51
C ALA A 26 -2.53 -15.20 -25.17
N LEU A 27 -2.52 -16.09 -24.19
CA LEU A 27 -2.71 -15.71 -22.79
C LEU A 27 -1.76 -14.54 -22.52
N PRO A 28 -2.20 -13.45 -21.85
CA PRO A 28 -1.28 -12.40 -21.46
C PRO A 28 -0.13 -13.05 -20.69
N ASP A 29 1.10 -12.74 -21.10
CA ASP A 29 2.33 -13.25 -20.51
C ASP A 29 2.19 -13.28 -18.99
N THR A 30 2.05 -14.50 -18.45
CA THR A 30 2.08 -14.68 -17.00
C THR A 30 3.50 -14.33 -16.60
N PRO A 31 3.72 -13.31 -15.74
CA PRO A 31 5.06 -12.96 -15.31
C PRO A 31 5.74 -14.20 -14.73
N PRO A 32 7.04 -14.41 -14.99
CA PRO A 32 7.75 -15.58 -14.50
C PRO A 32 7.64 -15.62 -12.98
N ASP A 33 6.82 -16.56 -12.50
CA ASP A 33 6.46 -16.82 -11.11
C ASP A 33 6.08 -15.56 -10.32
N ALA A 34 4.85 -15.06 -10.48
CA ALA A 34 4.37 -13.95 -9.66
C ALA A 34 4.51 -14.33 -8.17
N ARG A 35 5.50 -13.77 -7.48
CA ARG A 35 5.85 -14.08 -6.10
C ARG A 35 4.62 -13.98 -5.19
N LEU A 36 4.44 -14.93 -4.26
CA LEU A 36 3.41 -14.81 -3.23
C LEU A 36 3.70 -13.58 -2.36
N ILE A 37 2.67 -12.80 -2.08
CA ILE A 37 2.75 -11.59 -1.26
C ILE A 37 2.39 -11.97 0.17
N ASN A 38 3.17 -11.50 1.16
CA ASN A 38 2.80 -11.63 2.56
C ASN A 38 1.64 -10.65 2.87
N ALA A 39 0.41 -11.15 2.80
CA ALA A 39 -0.79 -10.34 2.99
C ALA A 39 -0.92 -9.79 4.43
N LEU A 40 -0.23 -10.39 5.40
CA LEU A 40 -0.25 -9.97 6.80
C LEU A 40 0.74 -8.85 7.11
N ALA A 41 1.68 -8.54 6.21
CA ALA A 41 2.68 -7.52 6.49
C ALA A 41 2.07 -6.12 6.58
N LEU A 42 2.44 -5.34 7.60
CA LEU A 42 2.05 -3.94 7.74
C LEU A 42 2.44 -3.10 6.50
N PRO A 43 3.66 -3.28 5.91
CA PRO A 43 4.03 -2.60 4.66
C PRO A 43 3.29 -3.10 3.39
N ASN A 44 2.42 -4.11 3.51
CA ASN A 44 1.46 -4.53 2.48
C ASN A 44 0.03 -4.04 2.79
N GLY A 45 -0.14 -3.20 3.81
CA GLY A 45 -1.41 -2.60 4.19
C GLY A 45 -2.28 -3.51 5.06
N ALA A 46 -1.71 -4.47 5.80
CA ALA A 46 -2.44 -5.16 6.85
C ALA A 46 -2.72 -4.26 8.06
N TYR A 47 -3.77 -4.58 8.81
CA TYR A 47 -4.19 -3.84 9.99
C TYR A 47 -4.62 -4.78 11.12
N ILE A 48 -4.04 -4.60 12.30
CA ILE A 48 -4.44 -5.34 13.51
C ILE A 48 -5.71 -4.71 14.06
N ILE A 49 -6.83 -5.45 13.99
CA ILE A 49 -8.11 -5.04 14.56
C ILE A 49 -8.10 -5.24 16.08
N SER A 50 -7.59 -6.39 16.53
CA SER A 50 -7.44 -6.72 17.93
C SER A 50 -6.23 -7.62 18.13
N ALA A 51 -5.59 -7.47 19.28
CA ALA A 51 -4.46 -8.27 19.71
C ALA A 51 -4.58 -8.56 21.22
N PRO A 52 -3.96 -9.63 21.73
CA PRO A 52 -3.85 -9.88 23.15
C PRO A 52 -3.00 -8.80 23.86
N PRO A 53 -3.13 -8.68 25.20
CA PRO A 53 -2.21 -7.88 25.99
C PRO A 53 -0.75 -8.27 25.72
N SER A 54 0.11 -7.27 25.56
CA SER A 54 1.49 -7.43 25.10
C SER A 54 2.47 -6.88 26.13
N TYR A 55 3.71 -7.39 26.12
CA TYR A 55 4.80 -6.92 26.98
C TYR A 55 5.09 -5.43 26.75
N SER A 56 5.19 -5.02 25.48
CA SER A 56 5.20 -3.60 25.12
C SER A 56 3.78 -3.11 24.89
N THR A 57 3.39 -2.05 25.58
CA THR A 57 2.15 -1.31 25.33
C THR A 57 2.33 -0.17 24.30
N SER A 58 3.57 0.16 23.95
CA SER A 58 3.91 1.08 22.88
C SER A 58 4.02 0.32 21.55
N SER A 59 3.35 0.80 20.51
CA SER A 59 3.41 0.23 19.16
C SER A 59 4.58 0.77 18.33
N SER A 60 4.99 2.02 18.55
CA SER A 60 6.14 2.64 17.89
C SER A 60 6.91 3.61 18.80
N THR A 61 8.19 3.80 18.50
CA THR A 61 9.03 4.87 19.08
C THR A 61 9.63 5.67 17.94
N GLY A 62 9.01 6.80 17.59
CA GLY A 62 9.34 7.49 16.36
C GLY A 62 9.02 6.61 15.15
N GLU A 63 10.03 6.36 14.33
CA GLU A 63 9.93 5.60 13.07
C GLU A 63 10.38 4.15 13.19
N ASP A 64 10.33 3.58 14.39
CA ASP A 64 10.64 2.17 14.59
C ASP A 64 9.44 1.48 15.23
N VAL A 65 9.03 0.34 14.67
CA VAL A 65 8.12 -0.59 15.33
C VAL A 65 8.81 -1.12 16.59
N VAL A 66 8.12 -1.03 17.72
CA VAL A 66 8.67 -1.43 19.01
C VAL A 66 8.65 -2.95 19.11
N ALA A 67 9.79 -3.57 19.45
CA ALA A 67 9.83 -4.99 19.73
C ALA A 67 8.86 -5.36 20.86
N TRP A 68 8.28 -6.56 20.79
CA TRP A 68 7.33 -7.10 21.75
C TRP A 68 5.97 -6.37 21.77
N SER A 69 5.68 -5.59 20.74
CA SER A 69 4.35 -5.06 20.45
C SER A 69 3.58 -6.02 19.52
N PRO A 70 2.24 -5.87 19.39
CA PRO A 70 1.47 -6.61 18.38
C PRO A 70 1.96 -6.36 16.95
N GLU A 71 2.37 -5.13 16.63
CA GLU A 71 2.79 -4.73 15.30
C GLU A 71 4.09 -5.43 14.87
N ALA A 72 4.98 -5.72 15.82
CA ALA A 72 6.23 -6.44 15.55
C ALA A 72 6.02 -7.87 15.04
N LEU A 73 4.85 -8.47 15.24
CA LEU A 73 4.50 -9.79 14.70
C LEU A 73 4.29 -9.79 13.17
N LEU A 74 4.02 -8.61 12.62
CA LEU A 74 3.55 -8.39 11.26
C LEU A 74 4.39 -7.33 10.53
N ASP A 75 5.53 -6.94 11.10
CA ASP A 75 6.32 -5.83 10.56
C ASP A 75 7.08 -6.23 9.29
N GLY A 76 7.06 -7.51 8.90
CA GLY A 76 7.72 -8.03 7.72
C GLY A 76 9.20 -8.30 7.93
N THR A 77 9.68 -8.27 9.19
CA THR A 77 11.04 -8.61 9.58
C THR A 77 11.03 -9.82 10.51
N THR A 78 12.12 -10.58 10.54
CA THR A 78 12.28 -11.68 11.52
C THR A 78 13.08 -11.25 12.74
N THR A 79 13.40 -9.95 12.85
CA THR A 79 14.31 -9.42 13.89
C THR A 79 13.58 -8.92 15.13
N ARG A 80 12.28 -8.67 15.00
CA ARG A 80 11.39 -8.28 16.07
C ARG A 80 10.29 -9.33 16.16
N GLY A 81 9.61 -9.36 17.30
CA GLY A 81 8.53 -10.30 17.54
C GLY A 81 7.56 -9.73 18.54
N TRP A 82 6.48 -10.47 18.77
CA TRP A 82 5.51 -10.17 19.80
C TRP A 82 5.78 -11.02 21.05
N CYS A 83 5.55 -10.44 22.23
CA CYS A 83 5.55 -11.15 23.51
C CYS A 83 4.28 -10.77 24.28
N SER A 84 3.63 -11.76 24.90
CA SER A 84 2.45 -11.53 25.72
C SER A 84 2.74 -10.64 26.93
N ALA A 85 1.70 -10.04 27.51
CA ALA A 85 1.80 -9.55 28.88
C ALA A 85 2.10 -10.71 29.85
N SER A 86 2.66 -10.39 31.03
CA SER A 86 2.94 -11.38 32.06
C SER A 86 1.68 -12.12 32.47
N ASP A 87 1.78 -13.44 32.51
CA ASP A 87 0.76 -14.40 32.96
C ASP A 87 -0.56 -14.27 32.19
N ALA A 88 -0.50 -13.77 30.95
CA ALA A 88 -1.66 -13.65 30.08
C ALA A 88 -2.27 -15.04 29.82
N PRO A 89 -3.58 -15.23 30.06
CA PRO A 89 -4.19 -16.54 29.90
C PRO A 89 -4.28 -16.92 28.43
N LEU A 90 -3.89 -18.16 28.13
CA LEU A 90 -4.17 -18.78 26.85
C LEU A 90 -5.66 -19.15 26.74
N PRO A 91 -6.26 -19.10 25.53
CA PRO A 91 -5.61 -18.78 24.26
C PRO A 91 -5.43 -17.27 24.02
N LEU A 92 -4.43 -16.91 23.20
CA LEU A 92 -4.10 -15.51 22.84
C LEU A 92 -4.49 -15.25 21.38
N GLU A 93 -5.46 -14.36 21.16
CA GLU A 93 -6.11 -14.16 19.84
C GLU A 93 -5.76 -12.81 19.19
N PHE A 94 -5.29 -12.89 17.96
CA PHE A 94 -5.16 -11.75 17.04
C PHE A 94 -6.25 -11.80 15.97
N VAL A 95 -6.78 -10.64 15.62
CA VAL A 95 -7.63 -10.46 14.42
C VAL A 95 -6.99 -9.42 13.54
N VAL A 96 -6.66 -9.81 12.31
CA VAL A 96 -5.98 -8.97 11.32
C VAL A 96 -6.86 -8.81 10.11
N GLU A 97 -6.94 -7.60 9.61
CA GLU A 97 -7.56 -7.24 8.34
C GLU A 97 -6.48 -7.06 7.28
N LEU A 98 -6.67 -7.69 6.12
CA LEU A 98 -5.74 -7.55 4.99
C LEU A 98 -6.00 -6.23 4.23
N SER A 99 -5.18 -5.83 3.27
CA SER A 99 -5.46 -4.64 2.44
C SER A 99 -6.62 -4.85 1.45
N GLU A 100 -6.84 -6.10 1.05
CA GLU A 100 -7.88 -6.55 0.15
C GLU A 100 -8.14 -8.05 0.34
N PRO A 101 -9.13 -8.67 -0.33
CA PRO A 101 -9.25 -10.12 -0.34
C PRO A 101 -8.06 -10.81 -1.01
N TYR A 102 -7.51 -11.81 -0.34
CA TYR A 102 -6.44 -12.66 -0.85
C TYR A 102 -6.90 -14.11 -0.99
N ARG A 103 -6.26 -14.83 -1.90
CA ARG A 103 -6.21 -16.29 -1.93
C ARG A 103 -4.86 -16.70 -1.36
N ILE A 104 -4.86 -17.11 -0.09
CA ILE A 104 -3.67 -17.53 0.64
C ILE A 104 -3.32 -18.96 0.25
N GLU A 105 -2.04 -19.20 -0.04
CA GLU A 105 -1.52 -20.51 -0.47
C GLU A 105 -0.58 -21.13 0.58
N GLN A 106 0.06 -20.29 1.40
CA GLN A 106 1.07 -20.71 2.34
C GLN A 106 1.01 -19.85 3.60
N LEU A 107 1.31 -20.46 4.75
CA LEU A 107 1.56 -19.78 6.02
C LEU A 107 3.04 -19.93 6.37
N ARG A 108 3.60 -18.98 7.09
CA ARG A 108 4.95 -19.08 7.67
C ARG A 108 4.90 -18.64 9.13
N PHE A 109 5.62 -19.35 9.98
CA PHE A 109 5.75 -19.03 11.39
C PHE A 109 7.23 -19.00 11.77
N ASN A 110 7.67 -17.91 12.37
CA ASN A 110 9.01 -17.81 12.96
C ASN A 110 8.91 -17.89 14.49
N THR A 111 9.59 -18.88 15.07
CA THR A 111 9.70 -19.14 16.52
C THR A 111 11.15 -19.08 17.02
N GLU A 112 12.03 -18.36 16.31
CA GLU A 112 13.41 -18.03 16.71
C GLU A 112 13.43 -16.98 17.84
N CYS A 113 12.67 -17.28 18.89
CA CYS A 113 12.47 -16.47 20.10
C CYS A 113 13.73 -16.38 20.96
N GLN A 114 13.68 -15.56 22.01
CA GLN A 114 14.81 -15.41 22.93
C GLN A 114 15.11 -16.73 23.67
N GLN A 115 16.35 -17.22 23.57
CA GLN A 115 16.74 -18.51 24.15
C GLN A 115 16.93 -18.48 25.68
N GLU A 116 17.02 -17.28 26.26
CA GLU A 116 17.17 -17.08 27.71
C GLU A 116 15.91 -17.50 28.50
N TYR A 117 14.76 -17.57 27.83
CA TYR A 117 13.48 -17.92 28.43
C TYR A 117 13.01 -19.29 27.93
N GLU A 118 13.26 -20.33 28.71
CA GLU A 118 12.86 -21.70 28.37
C GLU A 118 11.35 -21.80 28.12
N GLY A 119 10.98 -22.47 27.04
CA GLY A 119 9.59 -22.76 26.69
C GLY A 119 8.75 -21.56 26.20
N ILE A 120 9.35 -20.38 26.00
CA ILE A 120 8.61 -19.14 25.74
C ILE A 120 7.90 -19.10 24.38
N SER A 121 8.45 -19.75 23.36
CA SER A 121 7.88 -19.71 22.01
C SER A 121 6.49 -20.36 21.95
N ALA A 122 5.62 -19.83 21.10
CA ALA A 122 4.34 -20.44 20.76
C ALA A 122 4.52 -21.88 20.25
N ARG A 123 3.62 -22.78 20.65
CA ARG A 123 3.65 -24.21 20.34
C ARG A 123 2.48 -24.64 19.48
N GLU A 124 1.25 -24.38 19.89
CA GLU A 124 0.06 -24.74 19.12
C GLU A 124 -0.64 -23.47 18.67
N VAL A 125 -0.80 -23.31 17.36
CA VAL A 125 -1.40 -22.11 16.76
C VAL A 125 -2.51 -22.51 15.81
N THR A 126 -3.72 -22.02 16.06
CA THR A 126 -4.87 -22.16 15.16
C THR A 126 -4.94 -20.93 14.26
N VAL A 127 -5.12 -21.13 12.95
CA VAL A 127 -5.37 -20.04 12.00
C VAL A 127 -6.74 -20.23 11.35
N GLU A 128 -7.49 -19.13 11.26
CA GLU A 128 -8.81 -19.11 10.64
C GLU A 128 -8.95 -17.92 9.69
N PHE A 129 -9.67 -18.11 8.59
CA PHE A 129 -9.90 -17.06 7.60
C PHE A 129 -11.39 -16.73 7.49
N SER A 130 -11.71 -15.45 7.30
CA SER A 130 -13.05 -14.96 6.98
C SER A 130 -13.01 -14.05 5.75
N GLN A 131 -14.08 -14.10 4.95
CA GLN A 131 -14.38 -13.15 3.87
C GLN A 131 -15.65 -12.34 4.14
N GLU A 132 -16.26 -12.49 5.32
CA GLU A 132 -17.55 -11.86 5.65
C GLU A 132 -17.38 -10.60 6.50
N SER A 133 -16.76 -10.73 7.67
CA SER A 133 -16.58 -9.62 8.60
C SER A 133 -15.43 -9.93 9.58
N PRO A 134 -14.92 -8.92 10.32
CA PRO A 134 -13.94 -9.18 11.37
C PRO A 134 -14.48 -9.99 12.56
N ALA A 135 -15.81 -10.12 12.71
CA ALA A 135 -16.45 -10.78 13.86
C ALA A 135 -17.08 -12.15 13.53
N SER A 136 -17.27 -12.49 12.25
CA SER A 136 -18.01 -13.68 11.82
C SER A 136 -17.44 -14.28 10.54
N GLY A 137 -17.90 -15.48 10.16
CA GLY A 137 -17.56 -16.12 8.89
C GLY A 137 -16.20 -16.82 8.88
N TYR A 138 -15.55 -16.96 10.03
CA TYR A 138 -14.28 -17.65 10.15
C TYR A 138 -14.40 -19.14 9.90
N ARG A 139 -13.45 -19.67 9.14
CA ARG A 139 -13.24 -21.10 8.93
C ARG A 139 -11.81 -21.43 9.28
N THR A 140 -11.62 -22.43 10.14
CA THR A 140 -10.30 -22.94 10.49
C THR A 140 -9.60 -23.49 9.24
N VAL A 141 -8.40 -22.97 8.95
CA VAL A 141 -7.54 -23.47 7.88
C VAL A 141 -6.53 -24.51 8.38
N GLY A 142 -6.20 -24.46 9.66
CA GLY A 142 -5.40 -25.48 10.32
C GLY A 142 -5.05 -25.10 11.76
N THR A 143 -4.67 -26.13 12.51
CA THR A 143 -4.00 -26.02 13.81
C THR A 143 -2.60 -26.60 13.65
N PHE A 144 -1.59 -25.81 13.96
CA PHE A 144 -0.19 -26.07 13.65
C PHE A 144 0.61 -26.27 14.93
N LEU A 145 1.38 -27.36 15.00
CA LEU A 145 2.33 -27.62 16.07
C LEU A 145 3.71 -27.12 15.65
N LEU A 146 4.13 -26.01 16.24
CA LEU A 146 5.38 -25.31 15.97
C LEU A 146 6.50 -25.85 16.87
N ARG A 147 7.68 -26.04 16.27
CA ARG A 147 8.91 -26.34 17.03
C ARG A 147 9.51 -25.03 17.55
N PRO A 148 10.20 -25.04 18.69
CA PRO A 148 10.98 -23.88 19.11
C PRO A 148 12.16 -23.65 18.15
N GLN A 149 12.63 -22.41 18.03
CA GLN A 149 13.81 -22.04 17.24
C GLN A 149 13.72 -22.50 15.78
N SER A 150 12.57 -22.24 15.15
CA SER A 150 12.30 -22.70 13.80
C SER A 150 11.64 -21.61 12.97
N ASP A 151 11.99 -21.59 11.69
CA ASP A 151 11.30 -20.80 10.68
C ASP A 151 10.64 -21.76 9.68
N THR A 152 9.32 -21.90 9.80
CA THR A 152 8.58 -22.96 9.10
C THR A 152 7.57 -22.39 8.13
N ALA A 153 7.77 -22.67 6.85
CA ALA A 153 6.79 -22.48 5.79
C ALA A 153 5.89 -23.72 5.64
N ILE A 154 4.57 -23.52 5.61
CA ILE A 154 3.56 -24.57 5.50
C ILE A 154 2.63 -24.24 4.34
N ARG A 155 2.62 -25.10 3.31
CA ARG A 155 1.67 -24.98 2.20
C ARG A 155 0.30 -25.47 2.64
N LEU A 156 -0.75 -24.69 2.37
CA LEU A 156 -2.12 -25.10 2.63
C LEU A 156 -2.52 -26.26 1.68
N PRO A 157 -3.33 -27.23 2.14
CA PRO A 157 -3.81 -28.33 1.28
C PRO A 157 -4.57 -27.85 0.05
N ALA A 158 -5.29 -26.73 0.20
CA ALA A 158 -5.89 -25.97 -0.88
C ALA A 158 -5.81 -24.47 -0.55
N PRO A 159 -5.59 -23.60 -1.54
CA PRO A 159 -5.61 -22.17 -1.28
C PRO A 159 -6.96 -21.69 -0.74
N ALA A 160 -6.93 -20.79 0.23
CA ALA A 160 -8.11 -20.34 0.96
C ALA A 160 -8.29 -18.82 0.87
N GLY A 161 -9.54 -18.38 0.77
CA GLY A 161 -9.88 -16.96 0.68
C GLY A 161 -9.87 -16.30 2.06
N ALA A 162 -9.19 -15.16 2.16
CA ALA A 162 -9.10 -14.36 3.39
C ALA A 162 -9.29 -12.88 3.07
N ARG A 163 -10.11 -12.21 3.85
CA ARG A 163 -10.15 -10.75 4.01
C ARG A 163 -9.77 -10.37 5.44
N TRP A 164 -10.13 -11.24 6.38
CA TRP A 164 -9.72 -11.24 7.78
C TRP A 164 -9.05 -12.56 8.13
N VAL A 165 -8.04 -12.48 8.99
CA VAL A 165 -7.27 -13.62 9.49
C VAL A 165 -7.33 -13.58 11.01
N ARG A 166 -7.72 -14.68 11.64
CA ARG A 166 -7.60 -14.89 13.08
C ARG A 166 -6.43 -15.83 13.34
N ILE A 167 -5.56 -15.43 14.25
CA ILE A 167 -4.43 -16.25 14.72
C ILE A 167 -4.63 -16.44 16.22
N THR A 168 -4.78 -17.69 16.64
CA THR A 168 -5.00 -18.05 18.04
C THR A 168 -3.85 -18.91 18.51
N ILE A 169 -3.06 -18.41 19.47
CA ILE A 169 -2.02 -19.19 20.12
C ILE A 169 -2.68 -19.96 21.27
N GLU A 170 -2.77 -21.28 21.12
CA GLU A 170 -3.44 -22.20 22.05
C GLU A 170 -2.52 -22.61 23.20
N SER A 171 -1.22 -22.75 22.92
CA SER A 171 -0.21 -23.11 23.93
C SER A 171 1.21 -22.62 23.58
N ASN A 172 2.09 -22.59 24.58
CA ASN A 172 3.54 -22.40 24.42
C ASN A 172 4.30 -23.70 24.80
N HIS A 173 5.63 -23.64 24.79
CA HIS A 173 6.50 -24.77 25.13
C HIS A 173 6.76 -24.93 26.64
N GLY A 174 5.91 -24.35 27.49
CA GLY A 174 5.91 -24.56 28.94
C GLY A 174 6.38 -23.38 29.77
N ASN A 175 6.60 -22.20 29.18
CA ASN A 175 6.90 -21.00 29.95
C ASN A 175 5.65 -20.56 30.75
N PRO A 176 5.75 -20.34 32.06
CA PRO A 176 4.58 -20.06 32.90
C PRO A 176 4.08 -18.63 32.79
N SER A 177 4.89 -17.68 32.30
CA SER A 177 4.60 -16.24 32.40
C SER A 177 4.50 -15.54 31.07
N PHE A 178 5.18 -16.01 30.02
CA PHE A 178 5.22 -15.31 28.74
C PHE A 178 5.04 -16.27 27.57
N THR A 179 4.51 -15.75 26.47
CA THR A 179 4.49 -16.42 25.17
C THR A 179 5.05 -15.49 24.11
N GLU A 180 6.01 -15.97 23.32
CA GLU A 180 6.61 -15.23 22.20
C GLU A 180 6.28 -15.86 20.84
N LEU A 181 6.17 -15.01 19.83
CA LEU A 181 6.12 -15.41 18.42
C LEU A 181 6.78 -14.31 17.58
N MET A 182 7.73 -14.67 16.72
CA MET A 182 8.56 -13.69 16.03
C MET A 182 7.86 -13.10 14.82
N GLU A 183 7.33 -13.93 13.92
CA GLU A 183 6.64 -13.44 12.72
C GLU A 183 5.57 -14.45 12.29
N VAL A 184 4.46 -13.93 11.76
CA VAL A 184 3.46 -14.75 11.05
C VAL A 184 3.20 -14.17 9.67
N GLU A 185 3.45 -14.98 8.63
CA GLU A 185 3.17 -14.58 7.25
C GLU A 185 1.99 -15.37 6.69
N ALA A 186 1.14 -14.71 5.90
CA ALA A 186 0.14 -15.34 5.05
C ALA A 186 0.44 -15.01 3.59
N LEU A 187 1.07 -15.96 2.90
CA LEU A 187 1.57 -15.80 1.55
C LEU A 187 0.50 -16.18 0.53
N GLY A 188 0.08 -15.22 -0.29
CA GLY A 188 -1.00 -15.40 -1.22
C GLY A 188 -1.00 -14.43 -2.38
N ARG A 189 -2.11 -14.42 -3.10
CA ARG A 189 -2.36 -13.51 -4.23
C ARG A 189 -3.63 -12.71 -3.97
N PRO A 190 -3.64 -11.40 -4.26
CA PRO A 190 -4.89 -10.65 -4.26
C PRO A 190 -5.87 -11.30 -5.25
N THR A 191 -7.13 -11.48 -4.86
CA THR A 191 -8.15 -12.02 -5.77
C THR A 191 -8.75 -10.95 -6.68
N SER A 192 -8.25 -9.71 -6.57
CA SER A 192 -8.52 -8.59 -7.46
C SER A 192 -10.01 -8.44 -7.78
N ALA A 193 -10.76 -7.85 -6.86
CA ALA A 193 -12.02 -7.22 -7.21
C ALA A 193 -11.74 -5.87 -7.87
N ALA A 194 -12.60 -5.43 -8.79
CA ALA A 194 -12.64 -4.04 -9.19
C ALA A 194 -12.72 -3.19 -7.91
N VAL A 195 -11.71 -2.35 -7.68
CA VAL A 195 -11.72 -1.44 -6.56
C VAL A 195 -12.64 -0.28 -6.93
N PRO A 196 -13.75 -0.04 -6.20
CA PRO A 196 -14.54 1.14 -6.44
C PRO A 196 -13.67 2.38 -6.21
N ALA A 197 -13.96 3.47 -6.91
CA ALA A 197 -13.34 4.75 -6.57
C ALA A 197 -13.70 5.09 -5.11
N ILE A 198 -12.68 5.34 -4.29
CA ILE A 198 -12.85 5.66 -2.87
C ILE A 198 -12.48 7.12 -2.68
N ASP A 199 -13.44 7.91 -2.24
CA ASP A 199 -13.21 9.29 -1.81
C ASP A 199 -12.77 9.30 -0.34
N ILE A 200 -11.53 9.74 -0.11
CA ILE A 200 -10.92 9.84 1.21
C ILE A 200 -11.15 11.22 1.87
N THR A 201 -11.91 12.11 1.24
CA THR A 201 -12.25 13.42 1.81
C THR A 201 -13.03 13.26 3.11
N GLY A 202 -12.62 14.00 4.13
CA GLY A 202 -13.29 14.04 5.43
C GLY A 202 -12.33 13.97 6.61
N ARG A 203 -12.91 13.80 7.80
CA ARG A 203 -12.20 13.76 9.06
C ARG A 203 -11.90 12.34 9.50
N TRP A 204 -10.69 12.14 10.02
CA TRP A 204 -10.13 10.86 10.41
C TRP A 204 -9.55 10.96 11.82
N GLU A 205 -9.92 10.01 12.67
CA GLU A 205 -9.24 9.78 13.95
C GLU A 205 -7.99 8.95 13.70
N THR A 206 -6.85 9.37 14.25
CA THR A 206 -5.60 8.62 14.12
C THR A 206 -4.94 8.36 15.46
N ASN A 207 -3.93 7.49 15.47
CA ASN A 207 -3.04 7.31 16.62
C ASN A 207 -2.16 8.54 16.94
N TRP A 208 -2.28 9.62 16.14
CA TRP A 208 -1.65 10.93 16.35
C TRP A 208 -2.69 12.07 16.38
N GLY A 209 -3.93 11.80 16.78
CA GLY A 209 -5.00 12.80 16.82
C GLY A 209 -5.75 12.94 15.49
N TRP A 210 -6.50 14.03 15.34
CA TRP A 210 -7.40 14.18 14.19
C TRP A 210 -6.65 14.67 12.95
N VAL A 211 -7.01 14.10 11.80
CA VAL A 211 -6.57 14.51 10.47
C VAL A 211 -7.80 14.80 9.61
N ASP A 212 -7.78 15.90 8.88
CA ASP A 212 -8.76 16.23 7.86
C ASP A 212 -8.06 16.12 6.49
N LEU A 213 -8.60 15.25 5.63
CA LEU A 213 -8.11 15.02 4.27
C LEU A 213 -9.09 15.61 3.24
N GLN A 214 -8.54 16.07 2.13
CA GLN A 214 -9.27 16.53 0.97
C GLN A 214 -8.66 15.92 -0.30
N GLN A 215 -9.53 15.39 -1.16
CA GLN A 215 -9.15 14.80 -2.44
C GLN A 215 -9.76 15.57 -3.62
N GLU A 216 -8.92 15.89 -4.61
CA GLU A 216 -9.32 16.40 -5.93
C GLU A 216 -8.65 15.55 -7.01
N GLY A 217 -9.39 14.65 -7.65
CA GLY A 217 -8.80 13.67 -8.56
C GLY A 217 -7.84 12.75 -7.80
N SER A 218 -6.58 12.69 -8.23
CA SER A 218 -5.52 11.98 -7.50
C SER A 218 -4.87 12.86 -6.43
N ASN A 219 -5.04 14.18 -6.45
CA ASN A 219 -4.36 15.06 -5.51
C ASN A 219 -4.98 14.94 -4.11
N VAL A 220 -4.14 14.79 -3.09
CA VAL A 220 -4.53 14.67 -1.69
C VAL A 220 -3.82 15.73 -0.87
N THR A 221 -4.59 16.49 -0.10
CA THR A 221 -4.06 17.49 0.84
C THR A 221 -4.78 17.38 2.17
N GLY A 222 -4.25 18.03 3.20
CA GLY A 222 -4.88 17.98 4.51
C GLY A 222 -4.11 18.70 5.60
N HIS A 223 -4.62 18.59 6.81
CA HIS A 223 -3.99 19.06 8.03
C HIS A 223 -4.31 18.12 9.19
N TYR A 224 -3.49 18.18 10.23
CA TYR A 224 -3.67 17.35 11.41
C TYR A 224 -3.31 18.10 12.69
N GLU A 225 -3.98 17.74 13.79
CA GLU A 225 -3.92 18.50 15.04
C GLU A 225 -2.57 18.38 15.74
N TYR A 226 -1.93 17.21 15.66
CA TYR A 226 -0.63 16.99 16.29
C TYR A 226 0.42 17.94 15.70
N ARG A 227 0.95 18.82 16.56
CA ARG A 227 1.94 19.86 16.21
C ARG A 227 1.52 20.74 15.02
N ASN A 228 0.21 20.90 14.85
CA ASN A 228 -0.38 21.70 13.78
C ASN A 228 0.17 21.33 12.39
N GLY A 229 0.33 20.03 12.15
CA GLY A 229 0.95 19.51 10.95
C GLY A 229 0.07 19.67 9.71
N VAL A 230 0.72 19.69 8.56
CA VAL A 230 0.06 19.84 7.25
C VAL A 230 0.50 18.77 6.28
N ILE A 231 -0.41 18.43 5.37
CA ILE A 231 -0.17 17.58 4.21
C ILE A 231 -0.29 18.49 2.99
N PRO A 232 0.79 19.20 2.62
CA PRO A 232 0.73 20.22 1.57
C PRO A 232 0.62 19.62 0.17
N GLN A 233 1.04 18.36 0.01
CA GLN A 233 1.09 17.68 -1.28
C GLN A 233 1.07 16.16 -1.07
N GLY A 234 0.19 15.51 -1.84
CA GLY A 234 -0.10 14.09 -1.73
C GLY A 234 -0.85 13.59 -2.96
N GLY A 235 -0.96 12.27 -3.07
CA GLY A 235 -1.44 11.59 -4.25
C GLY A 235 -2.12 10.28 -3.90
N MET A 236 -3.13 9.91 -4.69
CA MET A 236 -3.82 8.64 -4.59
C MET A 236 -3.73 7.87 -5.91
N GLU A 237 -3.20 6.66 -5.84
CA GLU A 237 -3.21 5.68 -6.93
C GLU A 237 -4.09 4.50 -6.48
N ARG A 238 -5.30 4.38 -7.06
CA ARG A 238 -6.29 3.35 -6.71
C ARG A 238 -6.67 3.33 -5.22
N ARG A 239 -5.93 2.60 -4.38
CA ARG A 239 -6.10 2.54 -2.92
C ARG A 239 -4.91 3.07 -2.14
N VAL A 240 -3.78 3.27 -2.81
CA VAL A 240 -2.56 3.71 -2.15
C VAL A 240 -2.56 5.23 -2.12
N VAL A 241 -2.44 5.78 -0.92
CA VAL A 241 -2.36 7.21 -0.65
C VAL A 241 -0.95 7.50 -0.17
N SER A 242 -0.23 8.35 -0.90
CA SER A 242 1.14 8.76 -0.56
C SER A 242 1.19 10.26 -0.39
N PHE A 243 1.85 10.77 0.64
CA PHE A 243 1.95 12.20 0.83
C PHE A 243 3.17 12.63 1.64
N ARG A 244 3.53 13.91 1.49
CA ARG A 244 4.45 14.60 2.39
C ARG A 244 3.68 15.14 3.59
N TRP A 245 4.24 14.99 4.79
CA TRP A 245 3.77 15.68 5.98
C TRP A 245 4.82 16.67 6.46
N VAL A 246 4.38 17.79 7.05
CA VAL A 246 5.24 18.87 7.54
C VAL A 246 4.73 19.38 8.88
N GLU A 247 5.61 19.42 9.87
CA GLU A 247 5.39 19.97 11.21
C GLU A 247 6.30 21.19 11.41
N ALA A 248 5.79 22.37 11.07
CA ALA A 248 6.56 23.60 11.14
C ALA A 248 7.06 23.90 12.57
N GLU A 249 6.26 23.57 13.60
CA GLU A 249 6.61 23.78 15.01
C GLU A 249 7.80 22.94 15.46
N ALA A 250 7.99 21.76 14.87
CA ALA A 250 9.07 20.83 15.21
C ALA A 250 10.24 20.89 14.22
N ASN A 251 10.14 21.71 13.17
CA ASN A 251 11.06 21.68 12.02
C ASN A 251 11.25 20.24 11.50
N ALA A 252 10.15 19.49 11.43
CA ALA A 252 10.14 18.08 11.06
C ALA A 252 9.25 17.87 9.83
N GLU A 253 9.62 16.90 9.01
CA GLU A 253 8.87 16.50 7.83
C GLU A 253 9.24 15.08 7.43
N GLY A 254 8.39 14.50 6.61
CA GLY A 254 8.67 13.21 6.01
C GLY A 254 7.55 12.73 5.11
N ARG A 255 7.52 11.43 4.87
CA ARG A 255 6.54 10.80 3.97
C ARG A 255 5.65 9.83 4.72
N ALA A 256 4.48 9.60 4.14
CA ALA A 256 3.62 8.50 4.51
C ALA A 256 3.09 7.81 3.25
N VAL A 257 2.93 6.50 3.34
CA VAL A 257 2.31 5.66 2.31
C VAL A 257 1.32 4.75 3.01
N LEU A 258 0.04 4.87 2.65
CA LEU A 258 -1.07 4.17 3.28
C LEU A 258 -1.98 3.51 2.25
N VAL A 259 -2.72 2.50 2.70
CA VAL A 259 -3.77 1.86 1.91
C VAL A 259 -5.12 2.18 2.52
N VAL A 260 -6.08 2.60 1.70
CA VAL A 260 -7.49 2.69 2.09
C VAL A 260 -8.18 1.34 1.92
N ASN A 261 -8.95 0.91 2.93
CA ASN A 261 -9.74 -0.32 2.83
C ASN A 261 -10.87 -0.18 1.81
N ALA A 262 -11.43 -1.31 1.38
CA ALA A 262 -12.49 -1.34 0.35
C ALA A 262 -13.73 -0.52 0.72
N GLU A 263 -14.03 -0.41 2.01
CA GLU A 263 -15.18 0.29 2.55
C GLU A 263 -14.96 1.81 2.66
N GLY A 264 -13.73 2.30 2.47
CA GLY A 264 -13.39 3.72 2.62
C GLY A 264 -13.56 4.23 4.05
N THR A 265 -13.41 3.36 5.05
CA THR A 265 -13.58 3.65 6.48
C THR A 265 -12.27 3.64 7.26
N ARG A 266 -11.18 3.12 6.68
CA ARG A 266 -9.86 3.06 7.30
C ARG A 266 -8.77 3.33 6.28
N LEU A 267 -7.72 4.03 6.72
CA LEU A 267 -6.42 4.03 6.04
C LEU A 267 -5.37 3.51 7.01
N ASN A 268 -4.43 2.72 6.51
CA ASN A 268 -3.38 2.19 7.34
C ASN A 268 -2.10 2.02 6.53
N GLY A 269 -0.97 2.31 7.16
CA GLY A 269 0.31 2.25 6.47
C GLY A 269 1.44 2.80 7.30
N ILE A 270 2.48 3.19 6.59
CA ILE A 270 3.78 3.49 7.15
C ILE A 270 4.14 4.96 6.94
N TRP A 271 4.92 5.51 7.86
CA TRP A 271 5.45 6.88 7.76
C TRP A 271 6.90 6.94 8.26
N CYS A 272 7.68 7.88 7.72
CA CYS A 272 9.07 8.13 8.08
C CYS A 272 9.34 9.63 8.17
N HIS A 273 10.50 10.03 8.73
CA HIS A 273 11.10 11.34 8.51
C HIS A 273 11.99 11.29 7.26
N GLY A 274 12.07 12.40 6.53
CA GLY A 274 12.80 12.43 5.26
C GLY A 274 12.09 11.62 4.18
N ASP A 275 12.85 10.95 3.31
CA ASP A 275 12.33 10.27 2.11
C ASP A 275 12.44 8.73 2.17
N ASP A 276 13.25 8.18 3.08
CA ASP A 276 13.51 6.74 3.17
C ASP A 276 12.43 6.05 4.02
N ILE A 277 11.55 5.29 3.37
CA ILE A 277 10.46 4.55 4.04
C ILE A 277 10.84 3.10 4.37
N THR A 278 12.13 2.74 4.33
CA THR A 278 12.59 1.41 4.79
C THR A 278 12.64 1.31 6.32
N ARG A 279 12.71 2.46 7.00
CA ARG A 279 12.46 2.61 8.43
C ARG A 279 11.17 3.40 8.60
N TYR A 280 10.26 2.88 9.41
CA TYR A 280 8.94 3.47 9.51
C TYR A 280 8.25 3.24 10.84
N GLY A 281 7.48 4.24 11.23
CA GLY A 281 6.40 4.11 12.18
C GLY A 281 5.11 3.70 11.44
N PHE A 282 4.06 3.41 12.21
CA PHE A 282 2.75 3.09 11.66
C PHE A 282 1.75 4.23 11.90
N TRP A 283 0.87 4.46 10.94
CA TRP A 283 -0.20 5.44 11.04
C TRP A 283 -1.54 4.81 10.66
N VAL A 284 -2.48 4.82 11.61
CA VAL A 284 -3.84 4.30 11.43
C VAL A 284 -4.79 5.48 11.33
N PHE A 285 -5.73 5.42 10.40
CA PHE A 285 -6.82 6.37 10.24
C PHE A 285 -8.14 5.61 10.33
N ARG A 286 -9.07 6.14 11.12
CA ARG A 286 -10.45 5.66 11.21
C ARG A 286 -11.38 6.80 10.83
N ARG A 287 -12.22 6.59 9.82
CA ARG A 287 -13.13 7.64 9.34
C ARG A 287 -14.12 7.98 10.44
N SER A 288 -14.28 9.27 10.71
CA SER A 288 -15.33 9.72 11.61
C SER A 288 -16.69 9.62 10.90
N PRO A 289 -17.67 8.89 11.47
CA PRO A 289 -18.96 8.68 10.81
C PRO A 289 -19.83 9.94 10.75
N ASN A 290 -19.55 10.97 11.56
CA ASN A 290 -20.46 12.12 11.77
C ASN A 290 -19.81 13.50 11.57
N SER A 291 -18.65 13.60 10.93
CA SER A 291 -18.00 14.88 10.69
C SER A 291 -17.58 15.05 9.24
N VAL A 292 -18.13 16.07 8.60
CA VAL A 292 -17.53 16.68 7.42
C VAL A 292 -16.26 17.40 7.90
N GLY A 293 -15.12 17.16 7.25
CA GLY A 293 -13.85 17.80 7.64
C GLY A 293 -14.02 19.30 7.75
N THR A 294 -13.54 19.88 8.85
CA THR A 294 -13.78 21.29 9.17
C THR A 294 -12.60 22.18 8.86
N GLY A 295 -11.37 21.65 8.82
CA GLY A 295 -10.27 22.54 8.58
C GLY A 295 -10.09 22.86 7.11
N GLY A 296 -9.64 24.10 6.91
CA GLY A 296 -9.64 24.74 5.62
C GLY A 296 -8.84 23.95 4.59
N ASN A 297 -9.35 23.99 3.36
CA ASN A 297 -8.65 23.46 2.20
C ASN A 297 -7.24 24.05 2.13
N ILE A 298 -6.24 23.20 1.87
CA ILE A 298 -4.94 23.70 1.42
C ILE A 298 -5.22 24.39 0.08
N THR A 299 -5.08 25.72 0.06
CA THR A 299 -5.29 26.47 -1.18
C THR A 299 -4.24 26.08 -2.20
N GLU A 300 -4.58 26.23 -3.47
CA GLU A 300 -3.65 25.93 -4.55
C GLU A 300 -2.38 26.79 -4.45
N GLU A 301 -2.48 28.03 -3.99
CA GLU A 301 -1.34 28.90 -3.69
C GLU A 301 -0.44 28.30 -2.61
N ARG A 302 -1.02 27.71 -1.56
CA ARG A 302 -0.25 27.08 -0.48
C ARG A 302 0.40 25.77 -0.94
N ALA A 303 -0.24 25.02 -1.83
CA ALA A 303 0.37 23.83 -2.44
C ALA A 303 1.56 24.22 -3.34
N VAL A 304 1.42 25.27 -4.17
CA VAL A 304 2.52 25.82 -4.99
C VAL A 304 3.68 26.29 -4.11
N GLU A 305 3.39 27.01 -3.04
CA GLU A 305 4.41 27.50 -2.10
C GLU A 305 5.11 26.35 -1.38
N GLY A 306 4.38 25.32 -0.94
CA GLY A 306 4.98 24.13 -0.33
C GLY A 306 5.92 23.37 -1.25
N LEU A 307 5.55 23.21 -2.54
CA LEU A 307 6.41 22.61 -3.56
C LEU A 307 7.65 23.48 -3.84
N LYS A 308 7.46 24.81 -3.91
CA LYS A 308 8.56 25.76 -4.08
C LYS A 308 9.59 25.64 -2.95
N GLN A 309 9.11 25.68 -1.70
CA GLN A 309 9.97 25.58 -0.51
C GLN A 309 10.76 24.27 -0.48
N GLU A 310 10.14 23.15 -0.87
CA GLU A 310 10.84 21.86 -0.97
C GLU A 310 11.97 21.90 -2.01
N LEU A 311 11.70 22.45 -3.21
CA LEU A 311 12.71 22.62 -4.25
C LEU A 311 13.84 23.56 -3.83
N GLU A 312 13.54 24.71 -3.22
CA GLU A 312 14.56 25.67 -2.80
C GLU A 312 15.45 25.11 -1.68
N SER A 313 14.86 24.41 -0.71
CA SER A 313 15.57 23.85 0.44
C SER A 313 16.38 22.60 0.11
N LYS A 314 15.85 21.70 -0.73
CA LYS A 314 16.47 20.39 -1.02
C LYS A 314 17.10 20.28 -2.40
N GLY A 315 16.81 21.23 -3.31
CA GLY A 315 17.13 21.11 -4.74
C GLY A 315 16.27 20.06 -5.47
N ARG A 316 15.35 19.38 -4.77
CA ARG A 316 14.47 18.35 -5.34
C ARG A 316 13.13 18.26 -4.62
N ALA A 317 12.11 17.74 -5.28
CA ALA A 317 10.82 17.41 -4.69
C ALA A 317 10.22 16.13 -5.29
N ILE A 318 9.66 15.27 -4.45
CA ILE A 318 8.89 14.09 -4.89
C ILE A 318 7.47 14.51 -5.23
N ILE A 319 6.98 14.09 -6.40
CA ILE A 319 5.67 14.46 -6.92
C ILE A 319 4.67 13.31 -6.79
N TYR A 320 3.66 13.50 -5.95
CA TYR A 320 2.54 12.58 -5.80
C TYR A 320 1.36 12.95 -6.70
N GLY A 321 0.57 11.96 -7.07
CA GLY A 321 -0.69 12.14 -7.80
C GLY A 321 -0.52 12.27 -9.32
N ILE A 322 0.66 12.00 -9.87
CA ILE A 322 0.80 11.78 -11.32
C ILE A 322 0.62 10.28 -11.57
N ASN A 323 -0.58 9.91 -12.02
CA ASN A 323 -0.93 8.52 -12.28
C ASN A 323 -0.82 8.21 -13.78
N PHE A 324 -0.42 6.98 -14.09
CA PHE A 324 -0.29 6.48 -15.46
C PHE A 324 -1.17 5.26 -15.67
N ALA A 325 -1.62 5.03 -16.91
CA ALA A 325 -2.25 3.76 -17.24
C ALA A 325 -1.28 2.59 -17.02
N ASN A 326 -1.82 1.39 -16.76
CA ASN A 326 -1.04 0.20 -16.41
C ASN A 326 0.06 -0.08 -17.44
N ASN A 327 1.32 -0.24 -16.99
CA ASN A 327 2.50 -0.41 -17.84
C ASN A 327 2.65 0.64 -18.98
N SER A 328 2.05 1.82 -18.82
CA SER A 328 2.06 2.90 -19.79
C SER A 328 2.71 4.18 -19.25
N ALA A 329 2.95 5.13 -20.16
CA ALA A 329 3.31 6.52 -19.90
C ALA A 329 2.15 7.49 -20.15
N ASP A 330 0.96 6.97 -20.47
CA ASP A 330 -0.25 7.79 -20.63
C ASP A 330 -0.71 8.31 -19.26
N ILE A 331 -0.62 9.63 -19.08
CA ILE A 331 -1.06 10.33 -17.87
C ILE A 331 -2.59 10.25 -17.76
N LEU A 332 -3.09 9.83 -16.61
CA LEU A 332 -4.51 9.75 -16.33
C LEU A 332 -5.10 11.13 -16.00
N PRO A 333 -6.36 11.42 -16.39
CA PRO A 333 -7.00 12.73 -16.15
C PRO A 333 -7.04 13.16 -14.69
N GLU A 334 -7.13 12.21 -13.75
CA GLU A 334 -7.11 12.52 -12.31
C GLU A 334 -5.83 13.25 -11.86
N SER A 335 -4.75 13.19 -12.63
CA SER A 335 -3.46 13.86 -12.36
C SER A 335 -3.46 15.37 -12.63
N GLU A 336 -4.54 15.91 -13.20
CA GLU A 336 -4.60 17.31 -13.63
C GLU A 336 -4.31 18.30 -12.48
N GLY A 337 -4.80 18.01 -11.27
CA GLY A 337 -4.57 18.85 -10.09
C GLY A 337 -3.09 19.03 -9.78
N THR A 338 -2.34 17.93 -9.70
CA THR A 338 -0.88 17.96 -9.46
C THR A 338 -0.14 18.69 -10.59
N LEU A 339 -0.45 18.37 -11.85
CA LEU A 339 0.22 18.98 -13.02
C LEU A 339 -0.04 20.49 -13.11
N ARG A 340 -1.23 20.92 -12.69
CA ARG A 340 -1.62 22.33 -12.59
C ARG A 340 -0.79 23.07 -11.54
N THR A 341 -0.55 22.47 -10.37
CA THR A 341 0.33 23.03 -9.32
C THR A 341 1.75 23.25 -9.86
N ILE A 342 2.32 22.25 -10.56
CA ILE A 342 3.66 22.38 -11.18
C ILE A 342 3.68 23.47 -12.25
N GLY A 343 2.67 23.51 -13.12
CA GLY A 343 2.54 24.53 -14.15
C GLY A 343 2.45 25.95 -13.57
N ARG A 344 1.73 26.14 -12.46
CA ARG A 344 1.64 27.43 -11.76
C ARG A 344 2.97 27.83 -11.13
N LEU A 345 3.67 26.90 -10.48
CA LEU A 345 5.01 27.14 -9.95
C LEU A 345 5.95 27.67 -11.03
N LEU A 346 6.02 26.98 -12.18
CA LEU A 346 6.89 27.34 -13.29
C LEU A 346 6.53 28.70 -13.92
N LYS A 347 5.23 29.03 -14.00
CA LYS A 347 4.77 30.35 -14.47
C LYS A 347 5.13 31.47 -13.49
N GLY A 348 5.00 31.23 -12.19
CA GLY A 348 5.32 32.19 -11.14
C GLY A 348 6.82 32.43 -10.99
N ASN A 349 7.67 31.51 -11.46
CA ASN A 349 9.12 31.56 -11.31
C ASN A 349 9.81 31.38 -12.68
N PRO A 350 9.89 32.41 -13.55
CA PRO A 350 10.40 32.28 -14.92
C PRO A 350 11.86 31.80 -15.04
N SER A 351 12.68 32.02 -14.01
CA SER A 351 14.07 31.56 -13.94
C SER A 351 14.22 30.09 -13.57
N LEU A 352 13.17 29.45 -13.04
CA LEU A 352 13.22 28.06 -12.59
C LEU A 352 13.32 27.11 -13.79
N HIS A 353 14.37 26.29 -13.79
CA HIS A 353 14.57 25.19 -14.73
C HIS A 353 14.50 23.88 -13.95
N LEU A 354 13.79 22.89 -14.50
CA LEU A 354 13.56 21.63 -13.82
C LEU A 354 14.04 20.45 -14.66
N LEU A 355 14.69 19.50 -14.01
CA LEU A 355 14.82 18.12 -14.47
C LEU A 355 13.66 17.31 -13.89
N ILE A 356 12.90 16.64 -14.74
CA ILE A 356 11.84 15.71 -14.38
C ILE A 356 12.43 14.30 -14.43
N GLU A 357 12.43 13.61 -13.30
CA GLU A 357 12.90 12.24 -13.22
C GLU A 357 11.74 11.27 -13.04
N GLY A 358 11.73 10.20 -13.83
CA GLY A 358 10.80 9.09 -13.65
C GLY A 358 11.49 7.93 -12.93
N HIS A 359 10.79 7.28 -12.00
CA HIS A 359 11.27 6.08 -11.30
C HIS A 359 10.23 4.95 -11.41
N THR A 360 10.68 3.71 -11.30
CA THR A 360 9.84 2.50 -11.23
C THR A 360 10.12 1.72 -9.96
N ASP A 361 9.24 0.76 -9.64
CA ASP A 361 9.59 -0.33 -8.76
C ASP A 361 10.45 -1.38 -9.49
N ASN A 362 10.68 -2.53 -8.83
CA ASN A 362 11.51 -3.61 -9.37
C ASN A 362 10.75 -4.68 -10.18
N VAL A 363 9.52 -4.40 -10.60
CA VAL A 363 8.74 -5.37 -11.38
C VAL A 363 9.08 -5.22 -12.86
N GLY A 364 9.67 -6.26 -13.46
CA GLY A 364 10.07 -6.28 -14.87
C GLY A 364 11.58 -6.43 -15.04
N THR A 365 12.09 -6.11 -16.22
CA THR A 365 13.54 -6.04 -16.46
C THR A 365 14.05 -4.63 -16.24
N GLU A 366 15.28 -4.48 -15.77
CA GLU A 366 15.95 -3.18 -15.62
C GLU A 366 15.85 -2.33 -16.90
N ALA A 367 16.02 -2.95 -18.07
CA ALA A 367 15.93 -2.26 -19.35
C ALA A 367 14.50 -1.79 -19.69
N ASP A 368 13.47 -2.57 -19.35
CA ASP A 368 12.07 -2.14 -19.48
C ASP A 368 11.74 -0.99 -18.52
N ASN A 369 12.22 -1.10 -17.29
CA ASN A 369 12.04 -0.10 -16.23
C ASN A 369 12.71 1.23 -16.58
N GLN A 370 13.93 1.19 -17.13
CA GLN A 370 14.62 2.37 -17.65
C GLN A 370 13.84 3.03 -18.82
N ARG A 371 13.32 2.24 -19.76
CA ARG A 371 12.49 2.79 -20.86
C ARG A 371 11.17 3.37 -20.36
N LEU A 372 10.49 2.68 -19.44
CA LEU A 372 9.21 3.11 -18.91
C LEU A 372 9.33 4.42 -18.13
N SER A 373 10.30 4.50 -17.23
CA SER A 373 10.58 5.73 -16.46
C SER A 373 10.91 6.91 -17.37
N GLN A 374 11.75 6.73 -18.39
CA GLN A 374 12.08 7.78 -19.37
C GLN A 374 10.83 8.30 -20.06
N ARG A 375 9.98 7.40 -20.59
CA ARG A 375 8.73 7.80 -21.26
C ARG A 375 7.76 8.53 -20.33
N ARG A 376 7.69 8.13 -19.05
CA ARG A 376 6.86 8.80 -18.04
C ARG A 376 7.34 10.22 -17.78
N ALA A 377 8.66 10.42 -17.60
CA ALA A 377 9.25 11.74 -17.45
C ALA A 377 9.00 12.64 -18.68
N GLU A 378 9.17 12.09 -19.89
CA GLU A 378 8.88 12.78 -21.15
C GLU A 378 7.41 13.16 -21.28
N SER A 379 6.50 12.29 -20.83
CA SER A 379 5.06 12.54 -20.87
C SER A 379 4.66 13.69 -19.94
N VAL A 380 5.24 13.76 -18.74
CA VAL A 380 5.05 14.90 -17.82
C VAL A 380 5.58 16.19 -18.44
N ARG A 381 6.78 16.15 -19.03
CA ARG A 381 7.37 17.30 -19.75
C ARG A 381 6.45 17.78 -20.87
N ALA A 382 6.02 16.87 -21.74
CA ALA A 382 5.14 17.18 -22.86
C ALA A 382 3.79 17.76 -22.40
N TYR A 383 3.23 17.22 -21.31
CA TYR A 383 2.01 17.75 -20.70
C TYR A 383 2.17 19.21 -20.24
N LEU A 384 3.24 19.51 -19.50
CA LEU A 384 3.51 20.86 -19.00
C LEU A 384 3.72 21.86 -20.15
N MET A 385 4.42 21.45 -21.22
CA MET A 385 4.58 22.27 -22.42
C MET A 385 3.23 22.54 -23.10
N ALA A 386 2.45 21.50 -23.38
CA ALA A 386 1.24 21.61 -24.19
C ALA A 386 0.06 22.25 -23.45
N ARG A 387 -0.13 21.93 -22.16
CA ARG A 387 -1.29 22.38 -21.36
C ARG A 387 -1.00 23.61 -20.53
N HIS A 388 0.26 23.81 -20.11
CA HIS A 388 0.64 24.94 -19.28
C HIS A 388 1.53 25.96 -20.02
N ASN A 389 1.84 25.77 -21.30
CA ASN A 389 2.67 26.69 -22.10
C ASN A 389 4.04 26.96 -21.48
N ILE A 390 4.65 25.94 -20.87
CA ILE A 390 6.01 26.06 -20.33
C ILE A 390 7.01 25.89 -21.50
N PRO A 391 7.97 26.81 -21.68
CA PRO A 391 8.99 26.69 -22.73
C PRO A 391 9.83 25.41 -22.60
N PRO A 392 10.14 24.72 -23.72
CA PRO A 392 10.84 23.44 -23.72
C PRO A 392 12.24 23.48 -23.11
N GLU A 393 12.94 24.61 -23.21
CA GLU A 393 14.29 24.84 -22.65
C GLU A 393 14.32 24.86 -21.13
N ARG A 394 13.16 25.04 -20.47
CA ARG A 394 13.04 25.05 -19.01
C ARG A 394 12.85 23.69 -18.39
N LEU A 395 12.63 22.66 -19.21
CA LEU A 395 12.29 21.31 -18.77
C LEU A 395 13.20 20.28 -19.44
N THR A 396 13.88 19.50 -18.62
CA THR A 396 14.61 18.28 -19.04
C THR A 396 13.88 17.06 -18.49
N ALA A 397 13.95 15.91 -19.16
CA ALA A 397 13.31 14.67 -18.73
C ALA A 397 14.31 13.51 -18.76
N GLU A 398 14.40 12.74 -17.68
CA GLU A 398 15.30 11.60 -17.54
C GLU A 398 14.62 10.43 -16.81
N GLY A 399 14.81 9.22 -17.31
CA GLY A 399 14.43 7.99 -16.62
C GLY A 399 15.53 7.52 -15.68
N ARG A 400 15.14 7.09 -14.48
CA ARG A 400 16.05 6.52 -13.47
C ARG A 400 15.79 5.03 -13.22
N GLY A 401 14.81 4.43 -13.90
CA GLY A 401 14.43 3.03 -13.73
C GLY A 401 14.17 2.69 -12.26
N GLU A 402 14.67 1.53 -11.84
CA GLU A 402 14.53 0.99 -10.47
C GLU A 402 15.77 1.26 -9.58
N ALA A 403 16.76 2.02 -10.08
CA ALA A 403 18.09 2.11 -9.48
C ALA A 403 18.16 2.92 -8.18
N GLU A 404 17.17 3.77 -7.92
CA GLU A 404 17.12 4.67 -6.75
C GLU A 404 15.82 4.45 -5.95
N PRO A 405 15.67 3.29 -5.27
CA PRO A 405 14.51 3.01 -4.44
C PRO A 405 14.55 3.84 -3.15
N ILE A 406 13.37 4.29 -2.71
CA ILE A 406 13.15 4.95 -1.42
C ILE A 406 12.33 4.07 -0.46
N GLY A 407 11.85 2.92 -0.94
CA GLY A 407 11.18 1.91 -0.13
C GLY A 407 11.53 0.50 -0.53
N ASP A 408 11.25 -0.46 0.35
CA ASP A 408 11.55 -1.86 0.12
C ASP A 408 10.59 -2.49 -0.89
N ASN A 409 11.13 -2.89 -2.04
CA ASN A 409 10.39 -3.51 -3.13
C ASN A 409 9.80 -4.90 -2.78
N ALA A 410 10.18 -5.51 -1.66
CA ALA A 410 9.51 -6.70 -1.13
C ALA A 410 8.03 -6.43 -0.80
N PHE A 411 7.68 -5.18 -0.49
CA PHE A 411 6.34 -4.79 -0.04
C PHE A 411 5.65 -3.84 -1.01
N GLU A 412 4.31 -3.87 -1.04
CA GLU A 412 3.51 -3.06 -1.96
C GLU A 412 3.64 -1.57 -1.66
N LEU A 413 3.66 -1.16 -0.39
CA LEU A 413 3.82 0.25 -0.05
C LEU A 413 5.22 0.77 -0.44
N GLY A 414 6.25 -0.08 -0.34
CA GLY A 414 7.59 0.24 -0.83
C GLY A 414 7.63 0.38 -2.36
N ARG A 415 7.03 -0.56 -3.09
CA ARG A 415 6.90 -0.46 -4.56
C ARG A 415 6.12 0.80 -4.97
N ALA A 416 5.01 1.10 -4.30
CA ALA A 416 4.22 2.30 -4.58
C ALA A 416 5.03 3.59 -4.39
N ALA A 417 5.86 3.68 -3.35
CA ALA A 417 6.76 4.82 -3.17
C ALA A 417 7.84 4.91 -4.26
N ASN A 418 8.31 3.77 -4.77
CA ASN A 418 9.32 3.72 -5.82
C ASN A 418 8.76 4.12 -7.20
N ARG A 419 7.47 3.87 -7.47
CA ARG A 419 6.74 4.35 -8.66
C ARG A 419 6.44 5.85 -8.54
N ARG A 420 7.45 6.69 -8.70
CA ARG A 420 7.35 8.14 -8.47
C ARG A 420 7.91 8.99 -9.60
N VAL A 421 7.57 10.27 -9.56
CA VAL A 421 8.21 11.33 -10.35
C VAL A 421 8.91 12.28 -9.38
N GLU A 422 10.13 12.69 -9.69
CA GLU A 422 10.85 13.74 -8.97
C GLU A 422 11.04 14.97 -9.85
N LEU A 423 11.04 16.16 -9.25
CA LEU A 423 11.51 17.39 -9.86
C LEU A 423 12.83 17.78 -9.21
N LYS A 424 13.86 18.07 -10.00
CA LYS A 424 15.14 18.61 -9.53
C LYS A 424 15.35 20.00 -10.11
N GLU A 425 15.71 20.95 -9.25
CA GLU A 425 16.08 22.30 -9.68
C GLU A 425 17.42 22.23 -10.43
N LEU A 426 17.44 22.70 -11.67
CA LEU A 426 18.66 22.90 -12.43
C LEU A 426 19.20 24.28 -12.08
N ARG A 427 20.22 24.30 -11.21
CA ARG A 427 20.97 25.52 -10.90
C ARG A 427 22.01 25.73 -11.98
N ASN A 428 21.97 26.87 -12.64
CA ASN A 428 23.03 27.27 -13.55
C ASN A 428 24.29 27.52 -12.72
N GLU A 429 25.32 26.69 -12.89
CA GLU A 429 26.68 26.96 -12.39
C GLU A 429 27.34 28.11 -13.16
#